data_AF-A0A963QQ58-F1
#
_entry.id   AF-A0A963QQ58-F1
#
_cell.length_a   1.000
_cell.length_b   1.000
_cell.length_c   1.000
_cell.angle_alpha   90.00
_cell.angle_beta   90.00
_cell.angle_gamma   90.00
#
_symmetry.space_group_name_H-M   'P 1'
#
loop_
_entity.id
_entity.type
_entity.pdbx_description
1 polymer ?
#
loop_
_entity_poly.entity_id
_entity_poly.type
_entity_poly.pdbx_seq_one_letter_code
_entity_poly.pdbx_strand_id
1 'polypeptide(L)'
;MTLHSESKLDIRLREAATQTVSGRILHMARRYDRAGALASLRAPARLGAAHDRQVVRWLKKALRNERSKALTGHWSYDANRHLMLKAALKCELAKDAGPH
;
A
#
# COMPACT_ATOMS: atom_id res chain seq x y z
N MET A 1 -18.93 21.82 -22.99
CA MET A 1 -18.00 21.02 -22.18
C MET A 1 -17.29 21.95 -21.22
N THR A 2 -17.77 22.09 -19.99
CA THR A 2 -17.20 22.98 -18.97
C THR A 2 -16.02 22.30 -18.28
N LEU A 3 -14.81 22.68 -18.68
CA LEU A 3 -13.59 22.42 -17.91
C LEU A 3 -13.73 23.20 -16.59
N HIS A 4 -14.12 22.52 -15.51
CA HIS A 4 -14.05 23.11 -14.17
C HIS A 4 -12.58 23.32 -13.84
N SER A 5 -12.13 24.58 -13.88
CA SER A 5 -10.85 25.00 -13.31
C SER A 5 -10.86 24.62 -11.82
N GLU A 6 -10.04 23.64 -11.42
CA GLU A 6 -9.82 23.33 -10.00
C GLU A 6 -9.44 24.62 -9.26
N SER A 7 -10.05 24.89 -8.10
CA SER A 7 -9.72 26.08 -7.34
C SER A 7 -8.32 25.93 -6.73
N LYS A 8 -7.64 27.05 -6.45
CA LYS A 8 -6.35 27.03 -5.72
C LYS A 8 -6.45 26.29 -4.38
N LEU A 9 -7.64 26.28 -3.78
CA LEU A 9 -7.91 25.59 -2.52
C LEU A 9 -7.97 24.07 -2.70
N ASP A 10 -8.61 23.60 -3.78
CA ASP A 10 -8.70 22.17 -4.10
C ASP A 10 -7.31 21.56 -4.36
N ILE A 11 -6.46 22.30 -5.10
CA ILE A 11 -5.08 21.90 -5.38
C ILE A 11 -4.31 21.75 -4.07
N ARG A 12 -4.34 22.77 -3.20
CA ARG A 12 -3.66 22.74 -1.89
C ARG A 12 -4.17 21.61 -1.00
N LEU A 13 -5.48 21.38 -0.97
CA LEU A 13 -6.08 20.31 -0.19
C LEU A 13 -5.58 18.94 -0.67
N ARG A 14 -5.52 18.73 -2.00
CA ARG A 14 -5.01 17.51 -2.60
C ARG A 14 -3.53 17.29 -2.33
N GLU A 15 -2.72 18.34 -2.38
CA GLU A 15 -1.29 18.31 -2.03
C GLU A 15 -1.10 17.93 -0.56
N ALA A 16 -1.81 18.59 0.37
CA ALA A 16 -1.75 18.30 1.79
C ALA A 16 -2.22 16.88 2.11
N ALA A 17 -3.30 16.41 1.47
CA ALA A 17 -3.77 15.03 1.59
C ALA A 17 -2.71 14.03 1.08
N THR A 18 -2.09 14.33 -0.06
CA THR A 18 -1.02 13.48 -0.64
C THR A 18 0.19 13.41 0.30
N GLN A 19 0.61 14.53 0.88
CA GLN A 19 1.69 14.59 1.86
C GLN A 19 1.36 13.78 3.11
N THR A 20 0.14 13.94 3.64
CA THR A 20 -0.34 13.19 4.82
C THR A 20 -0.32 11.68 4.57
N VAL A 21 -0.90 11.24 3.45
CA VAL A 21 -0.91 9.82 3.06
C VAL A 21 0.51 9.29 2.86
N SER A 22 1.38 10.08 2.20
CA SER A 22 2.77 9.70 1.97
C SER A 22 3.55 9.57 3.28
N GLY A 23 3.41 10.54 4.20
CA GLY A 23 4.00 10.50 5.54
C GLY A 23 3.54 9.29 6.34
N ARG A 24 2.25 8.94 6.27
CA ARG A 24 1.71 7.74 6.91
C ARG A 24 2.28 6.45 6.34
N ILE A 25 2.40 6.35 5.01
CA ILE A 25 3.02 5.20 4.35
C ILE A 25 4.48 5.04 4.78
N LEU A 26 5.24 6.13 4.84
CA LEU A 26 6.64 6.10 5.30
C LEU A 26 6.74 5.65 6.76
N HIS A 27 5.88 6.17 7.64
CA HIS A 27 5.83 5.76 9.04
C HIS A 27 5.54 4.25 9.17
N MET A 28 4.57 3.74 8.42
CA MET A 28 4.23 2.31 8.42
C MET A 28 5.35 1.45 7.83
N ALA A 29 6.03 1.92 6.79
CA ALA A 29 7.16 1.23 6.17
C ALA A 29 8.32 1.03 7.16
N ARG A 30 8.60 2.01 8.01
CA ARG A 30 9.61 1.89 9.08
C ARG A 30 9.28 0.82 10.12
N ARG A 31 7.99 0.51 10.29
CA ARG A 31 7.48 -0.49 11.25
C ARG A 31 7.10 -1.80 10.57
N TYR A 32 7.45 -1.96 9.29
CA TYR A 32 7.05 -3.11 8.52
C TYR A 32 7.75 -4.38 9.03
N ASP A 33 6.98 -5.23 9.69
CA ASP A 33 7.37 -6.60 10.00
C ASP A 33 6.87 -7.56 8.91
N ARG A 34 7.83 -8.20 8.22
CA ARG A 34 7.56 -9.15 7.15
C ARG A 34 6.78 -10.36 7.65
N ALA A 35 7.12 -10.88 8.83
CA ALA A 35 6.52 -12.10 9.36
C ALA A 35 5.04 -11.87 9.71
N GLY A 36 4.73 -10.80 10.45
CA GLY A 36 3.35 -10.42 10.76
C GLY A 36 2.52 -10.10 9.52
N ALA A 37 3.09 -9.45 8.51
CA ALA A 37 2.39 -9.16 7.26
C ALA A 37 2.03 -10.43 6.48
N LEU A 38 2.95 -11.40 6.38
CA LEU A 38 2.68 -12.68 5.70
C LEU A 38 1.63 -13.50 6.45
N ALA A 39 1.65 -13.51 7.78
CA ALA A 39 0.62 -14.15 8.59
C ALA A 39 -0.78 -13.56 8.28
N SER A 40 -0.93 -12.24 8.18
CA SER A 40 -2.21 -11.60 7.84
C SER A 40 -2.68 -11.89 6.40
N LEU A 41 -1.74 -12.15 5.48
CA LEU A 41 -2.05 -12.55 4.10
C LEU A 41 -2.46 -14.02 3.98
N ARG A 42 -2.42 -14.79 5.08
CA ARG A 42 -2.55 -16.26 5.06
C ARG A 42 -1.54 -16.90 4.09
N ALA A 43 -0.40 -16.25 3.93
CA ALA A 43 0.74 -16.77 3.20
C ALA A 43 1.50 -17.76 4.10
N PRO A 44 2.17 -18.79 3.54
CA PRO A 44 3.06 -19.65 4.31
C PRO A 44 4.10 -18.81 5.06
N ALA A 45 4.18 -19.02 6.37
CA ALA A 45 4.98 -18.22 7.32
C ALA A 45 6.50 -18.33 7.09
N ARG A 46 6.96 -19.36 6.37
CA ARG A 46 8.37 -19.54 5.99
C ARG A 46 8.49 -19.52 4.48
N LEU A 47 9.00 -18.41 3.99
CA LEU A 47 9.48 -18.24 2.64
C LEU A 47 10.95 -17.85 2.76
N GLY A 48 11.86 -18.70 2.29
CA GLY A 48 13.27 -18.34 2.16
C GLY A 48 13.48 -17.19 1.16
N ALA A 49 14.70 -16.67 1.05
CA ALA A 49 15.07 -15.56 0.14
C ALA A 49 14.66 -15.76 -1.33
N ALA A 50 14.50 -17.02 -1.78
CA ALA A 50 14.04 -17.35 -3.14
C ALA A 50 12.58 -16.92 -3.45
N HIS A 51 11.84 -16.37 -2.49
CA HIS A 51 10.40 -16.10 -2.61
C HIS A 51 10.02 -14.62 -2.55
N ASP A 52 10.97 -13.68 -2.63
CA ASP A 52 10.70 -12.24 -2.59
C ASP A 52 9.71 -11.81 -3.67
N ARG A 53 9.85 -12.34 -4.90
CA ARG A 53 8.89 -12.13 -6.00
C ARG A 53 7.49 -12.66 -5.68
N GLN A 54 7.39 -13.74 -4.90
CA GLN A 54 6.10 -14.31 -4.51
C GLN A 54 5.40 -13.46 -3.46
N VAL A 55 6.14 -12.92 -2.50
CA VAL A 55 5.63 -11.96 -1.51
C VAL A 55 5.09 -10.71 -2.21
N VAL A 56 5.84 -10.15 -3.16
CA VAL A 56 5.39 -9.01 -3.98
C VAL A 56 4.09 -9.33 -4.73
N ARG A 57 3.95 -10.52 -5.31
CA ARG A 57 2.72 -10.94 -5.99
C ARG A 57 1.52 -11.00 -5.03
N TRP A 58 1.69 -11.55 -3.83
CA TRP A 58 0.62 -11.61 -2.84
C TRP A 58 0.23 -10.22 -2.32
N LEU A 59 1.20 -9.35 -2.05
CA LEU A 59 0.94 -7.96 -1.66
C LEU A 59 0.17 -7.21 -2.75
N LYS A 60 0.56 -7.36 -4.03
CA LYS A 60 -0.18 -6.78 -5.17
C LYS A 60 -1.61 -7.31 -5.26
N LYS A 61 -1.83 -8.61 -5.04
CA LYS A 61 -3.17 -9.22 -5.06
C LYS A 61 -4.03 -8.70 -3.91
N ALA A 62 -3.49 -8.66 -2.69
CA ALA A 62 -4.19 -8.16 -1.52
C ALA A 62 -4.55 -6.68 -1.66
N LEU A 63 -3.62 -5.85 -2.15
CA LEU A 63 -3.87 -4.43 -2.38
C LEU A 63 -4.95 -4.20 -3.45
N ARG A 64 -4.96 -5.01 -4.53
CA ARG A 64 -6.02 -4.95 -5.54
C ARG A 64 -7.38 -5.28 -4.93
N ASN A 65 -7.46 -6.35 -4.14
CA ASN A 65 -8.70 -6.72 -3.46
C ASN A 65 -9.21 -5.61 -2.54
N GLU A 66 -8.31 -5.03 -1.73
CA GLU A 66 -8.67 -3.94 -0.81
C GLU A 66 -9.10 -2.67 -1.56
N ARG A 67 -8.48 -2.36 -2.70
CA ARG A 67 -8.90 -1.26 -3.57
C ARG A 67 -10.29 -1.52 -4.19
N SER A 68 -10.56 -2.75 -4.62
CA SER A 68 -11.88 -3.11 -5.17
C SER A 68 -12.98 -2.90 -4.13
N LYS A 69 -12.77 -3.30 -2.87
CA LYS A 69 -13.71 -3.03 -1.77
C LYS A 69 -13.97 -1.53 -1.57
N ALA A 70 -12.93 -0.70 -1.64
CA ALA A 70 -13.06 0.75 -1.52
C ALA A 70 -13.95 1.33 -2.63
N LEU A 71 -13.77 0.86 -3.87
CA LEU A 71 -14.53 1.31 -5.03
C LEU A 71 -16.00 0.88 -4.98
N THR A 72 -16.30 -0.28 -4.40
CA THR A 72 -17.67 -0.78 -4.26
C THR A 72 -18.35 -0.35 -2.95
N GLY A 73 -17.67 0.42 -2.10
CA GLY A 73 -18.19 0.80 -0.77
C GLY A 73 -18.41 -0.40 0.15
N HIS A 74 -17.68 -1.50 -0.06
CA HIS A 74 -17.87 -2.74 0.69
C HIS A 74 -17.55 -2.51 2.18
N TRP A 75 -18.41 -3.01 3.07
CA TRP A 75 -18.32 -2.79 4.52
C TRP A 75 -16.99 -3.22 5.15
N SER A 76 -16.32 -4.21 4.54
CA SER A 76 -15.01 -4.70 4.99
C SER A 76 -13.80 -3.98 4.39
N TYR A 77 -14.01 -2.84 3.73
CA TYR A 77 -12.93 -1.95 3.33
C TYR A 77 -12.28 -1.33 4.57
N ASP A 78 -10.96 -1.41 4.63
CA ASP A 78 -10.18 -0.75 5.69
C ASP A 78 -9.05 0.10 5.08
N ALA A 79 -9.13 1.42 5.30
CA ALA A 79 -8.14 2.38 4.84
C ALA A 79 -6.76 2.16 5.49
N ASN A 80 -6.70 1.76 6.77
CA ASN A 80 -5.45 1.44 7.43
C ASN A 80 -4.82 0.19 6.82
N ARG A 81 -5.62 -0.86 6.58
CA ARG A 81 -5.17 -2.06 5.88
C ARG A 81 -4.63 -1.73 4.49
N HIS A 82 -5.30 -0.85 3.74
CA HIS A 82 -4.81 -0.40 2.44
C HIS A 82 -3.44 0.28 2.54
N LEU A 83 -3.27 1.21 3.48
CA LEU A 83 -2.01 1.92 3.69
C LEU A 83 -0.88 0.97 4.13
N MET A 84 -1.17 -0.01 5.00
CA MET A 84 -0.22 -1.05 5.39
C MET A 84 0.24 -1.88 4.19
N LEU A 85 -0.70 -2.32 3.34
CA LEU A 85 -0.38 -3.10 2.14
C LEU A 85 0.48 -2.29 1.16
N LYS A 86 0.20 -0.99 1.00
CA LYS A 86 1.04 -0.08 0.20
C LYS A 86 2.45 0.06 0.78
N ALA A 87 2.58 0.27 2.09
CA ALA A 87 3.87 0.39 2.75
C ALA A 87 4.71 -0.88 2.62
N ALA A 88 4.10 -2.04 2.91
CA ALA A 88 4.74 -3.35 2.77
C ALA A 88 5.21 -3.62 1.33
N LEU A 89 4.36 -3.32 0.33
CA LEU A 89 4.74 -3.49 -1.08
C LEU A 89 5.91 -2.58 -1.46
N LYS A 90 5.94 -1.33 -1.01
CA LYS A 90 7.08 -0.43 -1.26
C LYS A 90 8.38 -0.97 -0.65
N CYS A 91 8.34 -1.47 0.58
CA CYS A 91 9.49 -2.08 1.23
C CYS A 91 10.02 -3.29 0.45
N GLU A 92 9.14 -4.20 0.04
CA GLU A 92 9.53 -5.41 -0.68
C GLU A 92 10.06 -5.09 -2.09
N LEU A 93 9.49 -4.09 -2.79
CA LEU A 93 10.02 -3.62 -4.08
C LEU A 93 11.40 -2.96 -3.94
N ALA A 94 11.63 -2.19 -2.87
CA ALA A 94 12.92 -1.57 -2.62
C ALA A 94 14.01 -2.61 -2.30
N LYS A 95 13.65 -3.75 -1.67
CA LYS A 95 14.56 -4.88 -1.44
C LYS A 95 14.91 -5.62 -2.73
N ASP A 96 13.91 -5.89 -3.59
CA ASP A 96 14.12 -6.55 -4.89
C ASP A 96 14.97 -5.69 -5.83
N ALA A 97 14.96 -4.37 -5.64
CA ALA A 97 15.78 -3.40 -6.36
C ALA A 97 17.15 -3.11 -5.70
N GLY A 98 17.66 -4.00 -4.84
CA GLY A 98 18.93 -3.82 -4.08
C GLY A 98 20.11 -3.27 -4.91
N PRO A 99 21.09 -2.61 -4.24
CA PRO A 99 22.11 -1.81 -4.92
C PRO A 99 22.93 -2.68 -5.87
N HIS A 100 23.07 -2.22 -7.11
CA HIS A 100 24.12 -2.68 -8.00
C HIS A 100 25.50 -2.45 -7.38
#